data_AF-A0A0V1APC6-F1
#
_entry.id   AF-A0A0V1APC6-F1
#
_cell.length_a   1.000
_cell.length_b   1.000
_cell.length_c   1.000
_cell.angle_alpha   90.00
_cell.angle_beta   90.00
_cell.angle_gamma   90.00
#
_symmetry.space_group_name_H-M   'P 1'
#
loop_
_entity.id
_entity.type
_entity.pdbx_description
1 polymer ?
#
loop_
_entity_poly.entity_id
_entity_poly.type
_entity_poly.pdbx_seq_one_letter_code
_entity_poly.pdbx_strand_id
1 'polypeptide(L)'
;LILLKASTAQVATCRDDADANTDWFFVYKPPNSENSKIIKSAAVIAWTPSARAINLAAGHSISTTMANFIADNMNIKVLAYSDDPPNLPPQNGKSKAKGVLLVDNRVDDAAA
;
A
#
# COMPACT_ATOMS: atom_id res chain seq x y z
N LEU A 1 -13.71 -15.74 -0.01
CA LEU A 1 -12.83 -15.25 -1.10
C LEU A 1 -13.57 -14.09 -1.75
N ILE A 2 -13.06 -12.86 -1.61
CA ILE A 2 -13.73 -11.67 -2.15
C ILE A 2 -12.97 -11.25 -3.41
N LEU A 3 -13.69 -11.23 -4.53
CA LEU A 3 -13.32 -10.72 -5.87
C LEU A 3 -14.04 -9.37 -6.04
N LEU A 4 -13.65 -8.35 -6.82
CA LEU A 4 -12.42 -7.81 -7.44
C LEU A 4 -12.91 -6.42 -7.93
N LYS A 5 -12.28 -5.31 -7.53
CA LYS A 5 -12.41 -4.05 -8.27
C LYS A 5 -11.04 -3.79 -8.93
N ALA A 6 -11.04 -3.56 -10.23
CA ALA A 6 -9.84 -3.08 -10.93
C ALA A 6 -9.48 -1.70 -10.37
N SER A 7 -8.20 -1.33 -10.36
CA SER A 7 -7.76 0.00 -9.98
C SER A 7 -6.43 0.34 -10.58
N THR A 8 -6.22 1.62 -10.91
CA THR A 8 -5.04 2.31 -11.49
C THR A 8 -3.78 2.74 -10.78
N ALA A 9 -2.84 1.82 -10.53
CA ALA A 9 -1.43 2.16 -10.74
C ALA A 9 -0.86 2.28 -12.16
N GLN A 10 0.13 3.17 -12.30
CA GLN A 10 1.07 3.17 -13.41
C GLN A 10 2.36 2.41 -13.08
N VAL A 11 2.54 1.91 -11.85
CA VAL A 11 3.52 0.89 -11.47
C VAL A 11 3.09 0.29 -10.12
N ALA A 12 3.13 -1.03 -9.96
CA ALA A 12 2.98 -1.69 -8.65
C ALA A 12 4.29 -1.62 -7.83
N THR A 13 4.91 -0.44 -7.77
CA THR A 13 6.19 -0.21 -7.06
C THR A 13 5.94 0.50 -5.74
N CYS A 14 6.70 0.13 -4.71
CA CYS A 14 6.67 0.83 -3.45
C CYS A 14 7.18 2.28 -3.63
N ARG A 15 6.49 3.24 -3.02
CA ARG A 15 6.87 4.66 -3.02
C ARG A 15 7.14 5.12 -1.59
N ASP A 16 8.22 5.86 -1.40
CA ASP A 16 8.53 6.45 -0.11
C ASP A 16 7.75 7.75 0.16
N ASP A 17 8.01 8.40 1.30
CA ASP A 17 7.35 9.65 1.70
C ASP A 17 7.61 10.84 0.75
N ALA A 18 8.68 10.77 -0.05
CA ALA A 18 9.05 11.77 -1.05
C ALA A 18 8.56 11.39 -2.46
N ASP A 19 7.72 10.36 -2.58
CA ASP A 19 7.23 9.80 -3.84
C ASP A 19 8.36 9.27 -4.76
N ALA A 20 9.49 8.88 -4.18
CA ALA A 20 10.54 8.16 -4.89
C ALA A 20 10.25 6.65 -4.90
N ASN A 21 10.57 5.98 -6.01
CA ASN A 21 10.55 4.52 -6.09
C ASN A 21 11.53 3.93 -5.05
N THR A 22 11.08 2.89 -4.35
CA THR A 22 11.87 2.11 -3.40
C THR A 22 11.53 0.63 -3.59
N ASP A 23 12.47 -0.28 -3.37
CA ASP A 23 12.21 -1.71 -3.56
C ASP A 23 11.30 -2.24 -2.44
N TRP A 24 11.50 -1.74 -1.23
CA TRP A 24 10.72 -2.09 -0.05
C TRP A 24 10.75 -0.97 0.99
N PHE A 25 9.73 -0.93 1.84
CA PHE A 25 9.74 -0.16 3.08
C PHE A 25 8.96 -0.90 4.17
N PHE A 26 9.25 -0.55 5.42
CA PHE A 26 8.40 -0.88 6.57
C PHE A 26 8.00 0.39 7.28
N VAL A 27 6.76 0.43 7.74
CA VAL A 27 6.23 1.50 8.58
C VAL A 27 5.83 0.93 9.93
N TYR A 28 6.27 1.58 11.00
CA TYR A 28 5.81 1.28 12.35
C TYR A 28 4.97 2.45 12.89
N LYS A 29 3.69 2.18 13.18
CA LYS A 29 2.78 3.12 13.82
C LYS A 29 2.54 2.69 15.28
N PRO A 30 2.85 3.52 16.28
CA PRO A 30 2.56 3.19 17.67
C PRO A 30 1.04 3.13 17.93
N PRO A 31 0.61 2.47 19.02
CA PRO A 31 -0.75 2.59 19.54
C PRO A 31 -1.09 4.05 19.83
N ASN A 32 -2.35 4.46 19.59
CA ASN A 32 -2.87 5.79 19.91
C ASN A 32 -2.11 6.98 19.28
N SER A 33 -1.39 6.74 18.18
CA SER A 33 -0.67 7.77 17.42
C SER A 33 -0.91 7.57 15.92
N GLU A 34 -1.06 8.68 15.20
CA GLU A 34 -1.05 8.70 13.72
C GLU A 34 0.34 8.99 13.15
N ASN A 35 1.28 9.45 14.00
CA ASN A 35 2.68 9.57 13.62
C ASN A 35 3.32 8.19 13.59
N SER A 36 4.15 7.95 12.58
CA SER A 36 4.83 6.69 12.31
C SER A 36 6.32 6.91 12.07
N LYS A 37 7.05 5.80 12.00
CA LYS A 37 8.43 5.78 11.50
C LYS A 37 8.51 4.88 10.28
N ILE A 38 9.44 5.19 9.38
CA ILE A 38 9.72 4.45 8.16
C ILE A 38 11.18 3.99 8.13
N ILE A 39 11.39 2.80 7.57
CA ILE A 39 12.67 2.25 7.13
C ILE A 39 12.49 1.73 5.70
N LYS A 40 13.46 1.91 4.82
CA LYS A 40 13.31 1.63 3.38
C LYS A 40 14.61 1.14 2.75
N SER A 41 14.53 0.64 1.51
CA SER A 41 15.69 0.27 0.71
C SER A 41 16.56 1.50 0.43
N ALA A 42 17.69 1.61 1.12
CA ALA A 42 18.65 2.71 0.95
C ALA A 42 20.06 2.23 1.30
N ALA A 43 21.09 3.00 0.89
CA ALA A 43 22.48 2.70 1.23
C ALA A 43 22.73 2.66 2.74
N VAL A 44 22.01 3.48 3.51
CA VAL A 44 22.01 3.46 4.96
C VAL A 44 20.60 3.14 5.45
N ILE A 45 20.46 2.01 6.15
CA ILE A 45 19.19 1.52 6.67
C ILE A 45 19.01 2.03 8.09
N ALA A 46 18.09 2.96 8.29
CA ALA A 46 17.75 3.50 9.60
C ALA A 46 16.26 3.83 9.70
N TRP A 47 15.72 3.73 10.90
CA TRP A 47 14.38 4.24 11.20
C TRP A 47 14.39 5.76 11.25
N THR A 48 13.52 6.38 10.47
CA THR A 48 13.31 7.83 10.46
C THR A 48 11.84 8.15 10.69
N PRO A 49 11.50 9.33 11.24
CA PRO A 49 10.10 9.76 11.30
C PRO A 49 9.50 9.81 9.90
N SER A 50 8.28 9.31 9.73
CA SER A 50 7.55 9.52 8.47
C SER A 50 7.25 11.00 8.26
N ALA A 51 7.26 11.47 7.01
CA ALA A 51 7.12 12.88 6.67
C ALA A 51 5.75 13.47 7.06
N ARG A 52 4.71 12.64 7.06
CA ARG A 52 3.33 13.00 7.40
C ARG A 52 2.71 11.93 8.29
N ALA A 53 1.59 12.25 8.94
CA ALA A 53 0.81 11.26 9.68
C ALA A 53 0.15 10.25 8.72
N ILE A 54 0.03 9.00 9.14
CA ILE A 54 -0.42 7.86 8.32
C ILE A 54 -1.86 7.97 7.81
N ASN A 55 -2.71 8.74 8.50
CA ASN A 55 -4.11 8.95 8.14
C ASN A 55 -4.31 10.05 7.09
N LEU A 56 -3.25 10.74 6.67
CA LEU A 56 -3.33 11.79 5.66
C LEU A 56 -3.29 11.21 4.24
N ALA A 57 -4.08 11.81 3.35
CA ALA A 57 -4.26 11.32 1.98
C ALA A 57 -3.02 11.41 1.08
N ALA A 58 -1.97 12.14 1.50
CA ALA A 58 -0.74 12.30 0.72
C ALA A 58 0.48 12.53 1.62
N GLY A 59 1.66 12.25 1.07
CA GLY A 59 2.96 12.53 1.71
C GLY A 59 3.37 11.51 2.79
N HIS A 60 2.70 10.36 2.85
CA HIS A 60 3.12 9.20 3.64
C HIS A 60 3.27 8.00 2.70
N SER A 61 4.32 7.20 2.84
CA SER A 61 4.67 6.10 1.92
C SER A 61 3.51 5.16 1.59
N ILE A 62 2.68 4.81 2.57
CA ILE A 62 1.46 4.03 2.36
C ILE A 62 0.48 4.74 1.42
N SER A 63 0.13 6.01 1.66
CA SER A 63 -0.81 6.74 0.80
C SER A 63 -0.22 7.00 -0.58
N THR A 64 1.08 7.28 -0.68
CA THR A 64 1.77 7.45 -1.96
C THR A 64 1.82 6.15 -2.77
N THR A 65 2.16 5.02 -2.14
CA THR A 65 2.15 3.69 -2.79
C THR A 65 0.75 3.31 -3.26
N MET A 66 -0.27 3.66 -2.48
CA MET A 66 -1.67 3.38 -2.79
C MET A 66 -2.37 4.47 -3.63
N ALA A 67 -1.73 5.59 -3.96
CA ALA A 67 -2.37 6.73 -4.63
C ALA A 67 -3.11 6.33 -5.91
N ASN A 68 -2.48 5.38 -6.59
CA ASN A 68 -2.90 4.74 -7.79
C ASN A 68 -4.01 3.67 -7.59
N PHE A 69 -3.99 2.94 -6.47
CA PHE A 69 -5.15 2.13 -6.04
C PHE A 69 -6.42 2.99 -5.80
N ILE A 70 -6.26 4.29 -5.59
CA ILE A 70 -7.39 5.19 -5.32
C ILE A 70 -7.96 5.76 -6.64
N ALA A 71 -7.21 5.74 -7.74
CA ALA A 71 -7.53 6.45 -8.98
C ALA A 71 -8.30 5.62 -10.06
N ASP A 72 -8.69 4.37 -9.79
CA ASP A 72 -9.58 3.53 -10.63
C ASP A 72 -9.23 3.41 -12.14
N ASN A 73 -7.95 3.43 -12.47
CA ASN A 73 -7.40 2.89 -13.71
C ASN A 73 -7.87 1.47 -14.15
N MET A 74 -7.79 1.14 -15.45
CA MET A 74 -8.14 -0.19 -16.00
C MET A 74 -7.01 -1.25 -16.04
N ASN A 75 -5.75 -0.83 -16.10
CA ASN A 75 -4.56 -1.69 -16.29
C ASN A 75 -4.02 -2.41 -15.03
N ILE A 76 -4.59 -2.19 -13.85
CA ILE A 76 -4.08 -2.76 -12.60
C ILE A 76 -5.19 -3.50 -11.89
N LYS A 77 -4.83 -4.71 -11.46
CA LYS A 77 -5.72 -5.66 -10.80
C LYS A 77 -5.37 -5.67 -9.33
N VAL A 78 -6.42 -5.73 -8.51
CA VAL A 78 -6.28 -5.62 -7.06
C VAL A 78 -6.97 -6.76 -6.37
N LEU A 79 -6.21 -7.47 -5.54
CA LEU A 79 -6.75 -8.40 -4.56
C LEU A 79 -6.57 -7.80 -3.17
N ALA A 80 -7.66 -7.30 -2.60
CA ALA A 80 -7.70 -6.90 -1.20
C ALA A 80 -8.34 -8.00 -0.35
N TYR A 81 -7.74 -8.31 0.80
CA TYR A 81 -8.28 -9.27 1.76
C TYR A 81 -8.33 -8.68 3.17
N SER A 82 -9.41 -8.97 3.87
CA SER A 82 -9.60 -8.69 5.30
C SER A 82 -10.72 -9.59 5.82
N ASP A 83 -10.65 -9.93 7.10
CA ASP A 83 -11.76 -10.55 7.84
C ASP A 83 -12.89 -9.56 8.16
N ASP A 84 -12.62 -8.27 8.09
CA ASP A 84 -13.57 -7.18 8.29
C ASP A 84 -13.41 -6.17 7.14
N PRO A 85 -13.88 -6.53 5.93
CA PRO A 85 -13.76 -5.70 4.74
C PRO A 85 -14.71 -4.49 4.81
N PRO A 86 -14.28 -3.30 4.36
CA PRO A 86 -15.19 -2.15 4.26
C PRO A 86 -16.31 -2.43 3.25
N ASN A 87 -17.54 -2.05 3.59
CA ASN A 87 -18.75 -2.18 2.75
C ASN A 87 -19.17 -3.62 2.40
N LEU A 88 -18.63 -4.63 3.09
CA LEU A 88 -19.05 -6.03 2.96
C LEU A 88 -19.26 -6.62 4.36
N PRO A 89 -20.12 -7.64 4.52
CA PRO A 89 -20.28 -8.30 5.80
C PRO A 89 -18.95 -8.89 6.31
N PRO A 90 -18.69 -8.85 7.63
CA PRO A 90 -17.54 -9.53 8.22
C PRO A 90 -17.49 -11.00 7.82
N GLN A 91 -16.29 -11.48 7.52
CA GLN A 91 -16.06 -12.87 7.13
C GLN A 91 -15.59 -13.66 8.34
N ASN A 92 -16.27 -14.75 8.69
CA ASN A 92 -15.97 -15.58 9.86
C ASN A 92 -14.74 -16.51 9.65
N GLY A 93 -13.72 -16.03 8.92
CA GLY A 93 -12.46 -16.72 8.72
C GLY A 93 -11.57 -16.70 9.96
N LYS A 94 -10.69 -17.70 10.10
CA LYS A 94 -9.72 -17.77 11.20
C LYS A 94 -8.60 -16.71 11.10
N SER A 95 -8.24 -16.30 9.88
CA SER A 95 -7.18 -15.31 9.67
C SER A 95 -7.68 -13.90 9.97
N LYS A 96 -6.92 -13.16 10.77
CA LYS A 96 -7.12 -11.73 11.06
C LYS A 96 -6.21 -10.83 10.21
N ALA A 97 -5.46 -11.41 9.29
CA ALA A 97 -4.57 -10.69 8.41
C ALA A 97 -5.37 -9.85 7.41
N LYS A 98 -4.83 -8.67 7.10
CA LYS A 98 -5.37 -7.74 6.10
C LYS A 98 -4.25 -7.39 5.13
N GLY A 99 -4.59 -7.17 3.86
CA GLY A 99 -3.60 -6.79 2.87
C GLY A 99 -4.18 -6.52 1.49
N VAL A 100 -3.31 -6.00 0.62
CA VAL A 100 -3.62 -5.65 -0.76
C VAL A 100 -2.49 -6.17 -1.64
N LEU A 101 -2.83 -6.87 -2.71
CA LEU A 101 -1.94 -7.25 -3.80
C LEU A 101 -2.32 -6.44 -5.03
N LEU A 102 -1.36 -5.70 -5.58
CA LEU A 102 -1.49 -4.91 -6.80
C LEU A 102 -0.69 -5.59 -7.91
N VAL A 103 -1.31 -5.78 -9.07
CA VAL A 103 -0.68 -6.39 -10.25
C VAL A 103 -0.87 -5.47 -11.45
N ASP A 104 0.23 -5.08 -12.08
CA ASP A 104 0.21 -4.44 -13.40
C ASP A 104 0.00 -5.49 -14.47
N ASN A 105 -0.79 -5.19 -15.50
CA ASN A 105 -1.08 -6.17 -16.56
C ASN A 105 -0.65 -5.67 -17.95
N ARG A 106 0.15 -4.61 -18.01
CA ARG A 106 0.74 -4.11 -19.25
C ARG A 106 1.87 -5.05 -19.68
N VAL A 107 2.08 -5.14 -21.00
CA VAL A 107 3.03 -6.09 -21.62
C VAL A 107 4.47 -5.88 -21.15
N ASP A 108 4.79 -4.68 -20.67
CA ASP A 108 6.07 -4.33 -20.05
C ASP A 108 5.95 -4.41 -18.52
N ASP A 109 5.76 -5.62 -17.99
CA ASP A 109 5.76 -5.85 -16.55
C ASP A 109 7.13 -5.43 -15.98
N ALA A 110 7.19 -4.30 -15.27
CA ALA A 110 8.39 -3.83 -14.57
C ALA A 110 8.80 -4.74 -13.39
N ALA A 111 8.09 -5.87 -13.20
CA ALA A 111 8.37 -6.92 -12.24
C ALA A 111 9.03 -8.16 -12.87
N ALA A 112 9.29 -8.16 -14.19
CA ALA A 112 10.06 -9.17 -14.91
C ALA A 112 11.56 -8.84 -14.92
#